data_AF-A0A379WE34-F1
#
_entry.id   AF-A0A379WE34-F1
#
_cell.length_a   1.000
_cell.length_b   1.000
_cell.length_c   1.000
_cell.angle_alpha   90.00
_cell.angle_beta   90.00
_cell.angle_gamma   90.00
#
_symmetry.space_group_name_H-M   'P 1'
#
loop_
_entity.id
_entity.type
_entity.pdbx_description
1 polymer ?
#
loop_
_entity_poly.entity_id
_entity_poly.type
_entity_poly.pdbx_seq_one_letter_code
_entity_poly.pdbx_strand_id
1 'polypeptide(L)' 'MLLTATLLGLIAALGILDGRLLGVSMIDRPLVMCALTGLVCGNLHEGILIGATLELIF' A
#
# COMPACT_ATOMS: atom_id res chain seq x y z
N MET A 1 -6.14 -7.82 15.61
CA MET A 1 -4.67 -7.78 15.75
C MET A 1 -4.00 -8.77 14.81
N LEU A 2 -4.23 -10.09 14.93
CA LEU A 2 -3.60 -11.09 14.06
C LEU A 2 -3.99 -10.92 12.58
N LEU A 3 -5.29 -10.82 12.28
CA LEU A 3 -5.80 -10.66 10.91
C LEU A 3 -5.26 -9.38 10.25
N THR A 4 -5.35 -8.25 10.95
CA THR A 4 -4.83 -6.95 10.48
C THR A 4 -3.35 -7.03 10.17
N ALA A 5 -2.54 -7.63 11.06
CA ALA A 5 -1.10 -7.79 10.84
C ALA A 5 -0.79 -8.71 9.65
N THR A 6 -1.53 -9.81 9.47
CA THR A 6 -1.36 -10.68 8.29
C THR A 6 -1.70 -9.98 6.99
N LEU A 7 -2.76 -9.18 6.97
CA LEU A 7 -3.16 -8.41 5.79
C LEU A 7 -2.15 -7.32 5.44
N LEU A 8 -1.63 -6.58 6.43
CA LEU A 8 -0.55 -5.62 6.22
C LEU A 8 0.73 -6.30 5.70
N GLY A 9 1.08 -7.47 6.22
CA GLY A 9 2.23 -8.25 5.73
C GLY A 9 2.07 -8.67 4.26
N LEU A 10 0.85 -9.06 3.84
CA LEU A 10 0.55 -9.38 2.44
C LEU A 10 0.61 -8.14 1.54
N ILE A 11 0.11 -6.98 2.01
CA ILE A 11 0.20 -5.72 1.27
C ILE A 11 1.67 -5.32 1.08
N ALA A 12 2.50 -5.42 2.12
CA ALA A 12 3.94 -5.16 2.01
C ALA A 12 4.64 -6.12 1.05
N ALA A 13 4.29 -7.41 1.08
CA ALA A 13 4.81 -8.39 0.14
C ALA A 13 4.42 -8.05 -1.31
N LEU A 14 3.19 -7.57 -1.53
CA LEU A 14 2.70 -7.17 -2.87
C LEU A 14 3.60 -6.12 -3.52
N GLY A 15 4.04 -5.10 -2.78
CA GLY A 15 4.94 -4.05 -3.31
C GLY A 15 6.33 -4.54 -3.60
N ILE A 16 6.90 -5.32 -2.68
CA ILE A 16 8.23 -5.90 -2.87
C ILE A 16 8.24 -6.83 -4.10
N LEU A 17 7.11 -7.47 -4.41
CA LEU A 17 6.94 -8.32 -5.58
C LEU A 17 6.63 -7.53 -6.86
N ASP A 18 6.06 -6.35 -6.75
CA ASP A 18 5.89 -5.41 -7.87
C ASP A 18 7.27 -5.02 -8.41
N GLY A 19 7.42 -4.99 -9.74
CA GLY A 19 8.72 -4.79 -10.39
C GLY A 19 9.65 -6.01 -10.44
N ARG A 20 9.43 -7.05 -9.62
CA ARG A 20 10.24 -8.30 -9.65
C ARG A 20 9.52 -9.46 -10.35
N LEU A 21 8.28 -9.72 -9.94
CA LEU A 21 7.49 -10.89 -10.39
C LEU A 21 6.28 -10.48 -11.23
N LEU A 22 5.67 -9.33 -10.95
CA LEU A 22 4.43 -8.88 -11.58
C LEU A 22 4.63 -7.95 -12.80
N GLY A 23 5.88 -7.57 -13.09
CA GLY A 23 6.17 -6.50 -14.05
C GLY A 23 6.00 -5.11 -13.43
N VAL A 24 5.93 -4.07 -14.26
CA VAL A 24 5.79 -2.68 -13.80
C VAL A 24 4.31 -2.30 -13.73
N SER A 25 3.62 -2.79 -12.71
CA SER A 25 2.19 -2.56 -12.48
C SER A 25 1.89 -1.25 -11.73
N MET A 26 2.93 -0.53 -11.27
CA MET A 26 2.83 0.70 -10.49
C MET A 26 2.08 0.52 -9.16
N ILE A 27 2.01 -0.71 -8.64
CA ILE A 27 1.36 -1.01 -7.36
C ILE A 27 2.28 -0.69 -6.18
N ASP A 28 3.60 -0.70 -6.40
CA ASP A 28 4.58 -0.24 -5.42
C ASP A 28 4.45 1.26 -5.09
N ARG A 29 3.70 2.02 -5.89
CA ARG A 29 3.52 3.45 -5.68
C ARG A 29 2.86 3.75 -4.33
N PRO A 30 3.34 4.79 -3.61
CA PRO A 30 2.90 5.08 -2.26
C PRO A 30 1.39 5.36 -2.19
N LEU A 31 0.76 5.93 -3.23
CA LEU A 31 -0.69 6.12 -3.26
C LEU A 31 -1.47 4.80 -3.11
N VAL A 32 -1.09 3.77 -3.88
CA VAL A 32 -1.79 2.48 -3.88
C VAL A 32 -1.52 1.74 -2.56
N MET A 33 -0.28 1.76 -2.10
CA MET A 33 0.12 1.13 -0.84
C MET A 33 -0.53 1.73 0.39
N CYS A 34 -0.53 3.06 0.50
CA CYS A 34 -1.14 3.76 1.61
C CYS A 34 -2.68 3.66 1.57
N ALA A 35 -3.30 3.59 0.39
CA ALA A 35 -4.74 3.33 0.27
C ALA A 35 -5.11 1.92 0.77
N LEU A 36 -4.36 0.88 0.36
CA LEU A 36 -4.60 -0.50 0.81
C LEU A 36 -4.37 -0.68 2.31
N THR A 37 -3.32 -0.07 2.85
CA THR A 37 -3.06 -0.11 4.31
C THR A 37 -4.11 0.67 5.09
N GLY A 38 -4.54 1.85 4.61
CA GLY A 38 -5.64 2.61 5.19
C GLY A 38 -6.98 1.86 5.19
N LEU A 39 -7.26 1.10 4.13
CA LEU A 39 -8.43 0.22 4.05
C LEU A 39 -8.41 -0.86 5.15
N VAL A 40 -7.27 -1.51 5.35
CA VAL A 40 -7.10 -2.56 6.38
C VAL A 40 -7.15 -1.99 7.80
N CYS A 41 -6.68 -0.76 8.00
CA CYS A 41 -6.73 -0.05 9.27
C CYS A 41 -8.11 0.58 9.57
N GLY A 42 -9.03 0.59 8.60
CA GLY A 42 -10.38 1.15 8.75
C GLY A 42 -10.51 2.66 8.48
N ASN A 43 -9.45 3.31 8.00
CA ASN A 43 -9.47 4.72 7.59
C ASN A 43 -8.88 4.90 6.17
N LEU A 44 -9.72 4.68 5.15
CA LEU A 44 -9.31 4.79 3.76
C LEU A 44 -8.93 6.23 3.37
N HIS A 45 -9.68 7.23 3.86
CA HIS A 45 -9.45 8.62 3.50
C HIS A 45 -8.08 9.12 3.98
N GLU A 46 -7.72 8.79 5.21
CA GLU A 46 -6.40 9.13 5.77
C GLU A 46 -5.28 8.39 5.02
N GLY A 47 -5.46 7.11 4.69
CA GLY A 47 -4.50 6.35 3.88
C GLY A 47 -4.27 6.97 2.50
N ILE A 48 -5.32 7.41 1.81
CA ILE A 48 -5.21 8.09 0.51
C ILE A 48 -4.49 9.44 0.66
N LEU A 49 -4.79 10.23 1.69
CA LEU A 49 -4.16 11.52 1.92
C LEU A 49 -2.64 11.36 2.15
N ILE A 50 -2.24 10.38 2.96
CA ILE A 50 -0.83 10.05 3.20
C ILE A 50 -0.17 9.57 1.91
N GLY A 51 -0.82 8.65 1.18
CA GLY A 51 -0.31 8.14 -0.08
C GLY A 51 -0.10 9.23 -1.12
N ALA A 52 -1.06 10.13 -1.27
CA ALA A 52 -1.00 11.25 -2.21
C ALA A 52 0.12 12.25 -1.85
N THR A 53 0.32 12.54 -0.56
CA THR A 53 1.40 13.44 -0.14
C THR A 53 2.78 12.84 -0.35
N LEU A 54 2.93 11.53 -0.16
CA LEU A 54 4.17 10.81 -0.47
C LEU A 54 4.40 10.73 -1.99
N GLU A 55 3.37 10.46 -2.79
CA GLU A 55 3.47 10.42 -4.26
C GLU A 55 3.93 11.76 -4.85
N LEU A 56 3.58 12.89 -4.24
CA LEU A 56 4.06 14.21 -4.68
C LEU A 56 5.58 14.41 -4.49
N ILE A 57 6.21 13.62 -3.62
CA ILE A 57 7.64 13.67 -3.33
C ILE A 57 8.44 12.74 -4.26
N PHE A 58 7.83 11.65 -4.74
CA PHE A 58 8.48 10.55 -5.48
C PHE A 58 8.14 10.51 -6.97
#